data_AF-J9SR84-F1
#
_entry.id   AF-J9SR84-F1
#
_cell.length_a   1.000
_cell.length_b   1.000
_cell.length_c   1.000
_cell.angle_alpha   90.00
_cell.angle_beta   90.00
_cell.angle_gamma   90.00
#
_symmetry.space_group_name_H-M   'P 1'
#
loop_
_entity.id
_entity.type
_entity.pdbx_description
1 polymer ?
#
loop_
_entity_poly.entity_id
_entity_poly.type
_entity_poly.pdbx_seq_one_letter_code
_entity_poly.pdbx_strand_id
1 'polypeptide(L)' 'MTENNDGVGPTNRVAPKRGRVELADLTLIVRPPGRPSDIRTFTADESNDAHTYAAETGASVEQL' A
#
# COMPACT_ATOMS: atom_id res chain seq x y z
N MET A 1 -17.26 -49.83 -7.00
CA MET A 1 -17.57 -48.54 -6.35
C MET A 1 -16.68 -47.49 -6.97
N THR A 2 -17.20 -46.73 -7.94
CA THR A 2 -16.60 -45.44 -8.32
C THR A 2 -17.74 -44.53 -8.77
N GLU A 3 -18.05 -43.57 -7.92
CA GLU A 3 -19.02 -42.50 -8.14
C GLU A 3 -18.41 -41.46 -9.10
N ASN A 4 -19.06 -41.21 -10.24
CA ASN A 4 -18.72 -40.11 -11.11
C ASN A 4 -19.55 -38.90 -10.67
N ASN A 5 -18.92 -38.01 -9.93
CA ASN A 5 -19.53 -36.76 -9.49
C ASN A 5 -19.52 -35.77 -10.68
N ASP A 6 -20.60 -35.79 -11.47
CA ASP A 6 -20.85 -34.81 -12.54
C ASP A 6 -21.19 -33.45 -11.91
N GLY A 7 -20.15 -32.78 -11.41
CA GLY A 7 -20.22 -31.47 -10.76
C GLY A 7 -20.49 -30.35 -11.76
N VAL A 8 -21.72 -30.24 -12.26
CA VAL A 8 -22.20 -29.05 -12.98
C VAL A 8 -23.00 -28.20 -12.01
N GLY A 9 -22.29 -27.45 -11.16
CA GLY A 9 -22.88 -26.33 -10.43
C GLY A 9 -23.38 -25.25 -11.42
N PRO A 10 -24.32 -24.38 -11.01
CA PRO A 10 -24.91 -23.40 -11.92
C PRO A 10 -23.84 -22.43 -12.46
N THR A 11 -23.51 -22.55 -13.76
CA THR A 11 -22.62 -21.60 -14.43
C THR A 11 -23.40 -20.36 -14.80
N ASN A 12 -23.27 -19.29 -14.01
CA ASN A 12 -23.80 -17.98 -14.40
C ASN A 12 -22.90 -17.38 -15.50
N ARG A 13 -23.30 -17.49 -16.76
CA ARG A 13 -22.56 -17.00 -17.94
C ARG A 13 -22.73 -15.48 -18.16
N VAL A 14 -22.64 -14.70 -17.09
CA VAL A 14 -22.68 -13.23 -17.19
C VAL A 14 -21.27 -12.73 -17.41
N ALA A 15 -21.06 -11.96 -18.49
CA ALA A 15 -19.80 -11.31 -18.76
C ALA A 15 -19.45 -10.35 -17.59
N PRO A 16 -18.20 -10.37 -17.08
CA PRO A 16 -17.78 -9.45 -16.03
C PRO A 16 -17.98 -8.00 -16.48
N LYS A 17 -18.56 -7.17 -15.61
CA LYS A 17 -18.78 -5.74 -15.88
C LYS A 17 -17.47 -4.96 -16.02
N ARG A 18 -16.36 -5.48 -15.48
CA ARG A 18 -15.03 -4.90 -15.54
C ARG A 18 -14.17 -5.71 -16.49
N GLY A 19 -13.50 -5.02 -17.43
CA GLY A 19 -12.49 -5.63 -18.28
C GLY A 19 -11.32 -6.15 -17.46
N ARG A 20 -10.64 -7.16 -17.98
CA ARG A 20 -9.39 -7.63 -17.41
C ARG A 20 -8.31 -6.58 -17.70
N VAL A 21 -7.57 -6.16 -16.69
CA VAL A 21 -6.47 -5.19 -16.79
C VAL A 21 -5.20 -5.82 -16.24
N GLU A 22 -4.04 -5.41 -16.76
CA GLU A 22 -2.76 -5.88 -16.25
C GLU A 22 -2.46 -5.24 -14.90
N LEU A 23 -1.69 -5.93 -14.05
CA LEU A 23 -1.30 -5.39 -12.74
C LEU A 23 -0.52 -4.08 -12.86
N ALA A 24 0.23 -3.90 -13.96
CA ALA A 24 0.95 -2.67 -14.28
C ALA A 24 0.04 -1.47 -14.55
N ASP A 25 -1.22 -1.70 -14.93
CA ASP A 25 -2.22 -0.65 -15.19
C ASP A 25 -2.98 -0.24 -13.91
N LEU A 26 -2.71 -0.91 -12.79
CA LEU A 26 -3.35 -0.62 -11.51
C LEU A 26 -2.51 0.39 -10.72
N THR A 27 -3.10 1.53 -10.40
CA THR A 27 -2.50 2.48 -9.45
C THR A 27 -2.76 2.04 -8.02
N LEU A 28 -1.71 1.74 -7.27
CA LEU A 28 -1.81 1.47 -5.84
C LEU A 28 -1.82 2.79 -5.07
N ILE A 29 -2.95 3.12 -4.45
CA ILE A 29 -3.05 4.27 -3.54
C ILE A 29 -2.72 3.78 -2.13
N VAL A 30 -1.51 4.09 -1.65
CA VAL A 30 -1.12 3.84 -0.26
C VAL A 30 -1.56 5.03 0.59
N ARG A 31 -2.28 4.76 1.69
CA ARG A 31 -2.52 5.74 2.76
C ARG A 31 -1.62 5.36 3.94
N PRO A 32 -0.49 6.04 4.14
CA PRO A 32 0.31 5.84 5.35
C PRO A 32 -0.55 6.09 6.59
N PRO A 33 -0.44 5.27 7.64
CA PRO A 33 -1.10 5.54 8.90
C PRO A 33 -0.56 6.84 9.52
N GLY A 34 -1.36 7.49 10.37
CA GLY A 34 -0.97 8.73 11.05
C GLY A 34 -1.15 9.98 10.18
N ARG A 35 -0.24 10.95 10.35
CA ARG A 35 -0.26 12.27 9.67
C ARG A 35 1.03 12.47 8.87
N PRO A 36 1.10 11.97 7.63
CA PRO A 36 2.32 12.06 6.82
C PRO A 36 2.72 13.50 6.50
N SER A 37 1.77 14.45 6.53
CA SER A 37 2.05 15.89 6.39
C SER A 37 2.89 16.48 7.51
N ASP A 38 2.93 15.83 8.67
CA ASP A 38 3.61 16.33 9.86
C ASP A 38 5.06 15.79 9.92
N ILE A 39 5.45 14.92 8.98
CA ILE A 39 6.79 14.34 8.88
C ILE A 39 7.66 15.23 8.00
N ARG A 40 8.84 15.58 8.50
CA ARG A 40 9.89 16.26 7.74
C ARG A 40 11.05 15.30 7.48
N THR A 41 11.42 15.15 6.22
CA THR A 41 12.53 14.28 5.80
C THR A 41 13.80 15.08 5.59
N PHE A 42 14.93 14.45 5.91
CA PHE A 42 16.27 14.96 5.73
C PHE A 42 17.11 13.91 5.01
N THR A 43 18.07 14.34 4.20
CA THR A 43 19.05 13.44 3.60
C THR A 43 20.09 13.00 4.63
N ALA A 44 20.91 12.00 4.27
CA ALA A 44 21.95 11.50 5.17
C ALA A 44 22.97 12.58 5.57
N ASP A 45 23.26 13.53 4.68
CA ASP A 45 24.19 14.63 4.92
C ASP A 45 23.60 15.73 5.84
N GLU A 46 22.28 15.73 6.04
CA GLU A 46 21.53 16.72 6.83
C GLU A 46 21.19 16.20 8.24
N SER A 47 21.96 15.25 8.77
CA SER A 47 21.67 14.64 10.08
C SER A 47 21.62 15.64 11.24
N ASN A 48 22.50 16.66 11.20
CA ASN A 48 22.52 17.72 12.22
C ASN A 48 21.26 18.59 12.15
N ASP A 49 20.74 18.83 10.96
CA ASP A 49 19.52 19.63 10.77
C ASP A 49 18.29 18.85 11.27
N ALA A 50 18.26 17.53 11.03
CA ALA A 50 17.23 16.66 11.58
C ALA A 50 17.20 16.68 13.11
N HIS A 51 18.37 16.59 13.75
CA HIS A 51 18.48 16.66 15.22
C HIS A 51 18.09 18.04 15.77
N THR A 52 18.51 19.11 15.12
CA THR A 52 18.12 20.48 15.49
C THR A 52 16.61 20.65 15.41
N TYR A 53 16.00 20.26 14.30
CA TYR A 53 14.55 20.34 14.10
C TYR A 53 13.78 19.52 15.16
N ALA A 54 14.26 18.31 15.48
CA ALA A 54 13.65 17.47 16.50
C ALA A 54 13.68 18.13 17.89
N ALA A 55 14.83 18.71 18.26
CA ALA A 55 14.96 19.45 19.52
C ALA A 55 14.05 20.68 19.59
N GLU A 56 13.92 21.44 18.50
CA GLU A 56 13.08 22.64 18.44
C GLU A 56 11.58 22.35 18.48
N THR A 57 11.15 21.25 17.86
CA THR A 57 9.73 20.90 17.71
C THR A 57 9.24 19.89 18.76
N GLY A 58 10.12 19.36 19.60
CA GLY A 58 9.82 18.26 20.52
C GLY A 58 9.55 16.93 19.79
N ALA A 59 10.02 16.79 18.55
CA ALA A 59 9.92 15.58 17.76
C ALA A 59 11.11 14.63 18.04
N SER A 60 11.10 13.47 17.39
CA SER A 60 12.18 12.48 17.44
C SER A 60 12.67 12.16 16.03
N VAL A 61 13.97 11.90 15.89
CA VAL A 61 14.56 11.43 14.64
C VAL A 61 14.44 9.90 14.57
N GLU A 62 13.87 9.39 13.48
CA GLU A 62 13.83 7.96 13.15
C GLU A 62 14.79 7.71 11.98
N GLN A 63 15.69 6.74 12.13
CA GLN A 63 16.52 6.26 11.02
C GLN A 63 15.83 5.07 10.34
N LEU A 64 15.65 5.19 9.03
CA LEU A 64 15.07 4.17 8.15
C LEU A 64 16.15 3.25 7.57
#